data_AF-A0A941CNQ2-F1
#
_entry.id   AF-A0A941CNQ2-F1
#
_cell.length_a   1.000
_cell.length_b   1.000
_cell.length_c   1.000
_cell.angle_alpha   90.00
_cell.angle_beta   90.00
_cell.angle_gamma   90.00
#
_symmetry.space_group_name_H-M   'P 1'
#
loop_
_entity.id
_entity.type
_entity.pdbx_description
1 polymer ?
#
loop_
_entity_poly.entity_id
_entity_poly.type
_entity_poly.pdbx_seq_one_letter_code
_entity_poly.pdbx_strand_id
1 'polypeptide(L)'
;MKKILFALLLSVFVLAGCSPKAPGTSLSQTKEDLKITLYLDKRTYTSTEVITPYAEVEYVGKEDKITLITGSPSVYFSVTGGKYHKGEYAIEDMAIMLELKKNTPVRFDFSKSGGFETNSPDAPFWEAYYAQKELMLEPGTYDLEAGLIYRLQGEPQDTTLKVKMSITVTK
;
A
#
# COMPACT_ATOMS: atom_id res chain seq x y z
N MET A 1 60.36 -6.09 40.95
CA MET A 1 59.11 -6.17 41.74
C MET A 1 58.24 -4.94 41.45
N LYS A 2 57.18 -5.10 40.66
CA LYS A 2 55.99 -4.22 40.67
C LYS A 2 54.90 -4.91 39.88
N LYS A 3 53.87 -5.38 40.58
CA LYS A 3 52.64 -5.95 40.00
C LYS A 3 51.76 -4.78 39.59
N ILE A 4 51.32 -4.72 38.34
CA ILE A 4 50.24 -3.82 37.91
C ILE A 4 49.13 -4.70 37.34
N LEU A 5 48.08 -4.81 38.14
CA LEU A 5 46.82 -5.47 37.87
C LEU A 5 46.02 -4.54 36.94
N PHE A 6 45.82 -4.93 35.68
CA PHE A 6 44.91 -4.21 34.79
C PHE A 6 43.56 -4.91 34.82
N ALA A 7 42.59 -4.26 35.47
CA ALA A 7 41.22 -4.73 35.59
C ALA A 7 40.52 -4.64 34.23
N LEU A 8 39.85 -5.74 33.86
CA LEU A 8 38.99 -5.89 32.70
C LEU A 8 37.78 -4.95 32.83
N LEU A 9 37.59 -4.03 31.88
CA LEU A 9 36.34 -3.28 31.73
C LEU A 9 35.58 -3.89 30.55
N LEU A 10 34.66 -4.80 30.87
CA LEU A 10 33.73 -5.40 29.92
C LEU A 10 32.59 -4.41 29.66
N SER A 11 32.74 -3.54 28.67
CA SER A 11 31.68 -2.66 28.21
C SER A 11 30.65 -3.46 27.42
N VAL A 12 29.55 -3.82 28.07
CA VAL A 12 28.36 -4.39 27.41
C VAL A 12 27.67 -3.26 26.65
N PHE A 13 27.91 -3.18 25.35
CA PHE A 13 27.06 -2.41 24.44
C PHE A 13 25.73 -3.15 24.29
N VAL A 14 24.68 -2.66 24.95
CA VAL A 14 23.31 -3.02 24.61
C VAL A 14 23.02 -2.35 23.27
N LEU A 15 23.24 -3.08 22.18
CA LEU A 15 22.67 -2.71 20.89
C LEU A 15 21.15 -2.71 21.08
N ALA A 16 20.54 -1.52 20.99
CA ALA A 16 19.12 -1.38 20.76
C ALA A 16 18.84 -2.07 19.43
N GLY A 17 18.49 -3.36 19.50
CA GLY A 17 17.97 -4.07 18.35
C GLY A 17 16.71 -3.37 17.91
N CYS A 18 16.71 -2.79 16.72
CA CYS A 18 15.47 -2.62 15.98
C CYS A 18 14.77 -3.98 16.01
N SER A 19 13.70 -4.08 16.80
CA SER A 19 12.84 -5.24 16.73
C SER A 19 12.45 -5.44 15.27
N PRO A 20 12.58 -6.65 14.70
CA PRO A 20 11.99 -6.93 13.41
C PRO A 20 10.50 -6.61 13.53
N LYS A 21 10.05 -5.63 12.73
CA LYS A 21 8.63 -5.30 12.56
C LYS A 21 7.89 -6.63 12.42
N ALA A 22 6.89 -6.88 13.26
CA ALA A 22 6.10 -8.10 13.21
C ALA A 22 5.71 -8.41 11.75
N PRO A 23 5.65 -9.68 11.32
CA PRO A 23 5.31 -9.98 9.94
C PRO A 23 3.95 -9.34 9.63
N GLY A 24 3.97 -8.40 8.69
CA GLY A 24 2.76 -7.73 8.24
C GLY A 24 1.73 -8.75 7.76
N THR A 25 0.46 -8.35 7.77
CA THR A 25 -0.60 -9.12 7.14
C THR A 25 -0.64 -8.79 5.65
N SER A 26 -0.78 -9.80 4.80
CA SER A 26 -1.02 -9.60 3.39
C SER A 26 -2.20 -10.41 2.91
N LEU A 27 -2.78 -9.99 1.79
CA LEU A 27 -3.80 -10.73 1.07
C LEU A 27 -3.51 -10.62 -0.42
N SER A 28 -3.60 -11.73 -1.14
CA SER A 28 -3.42 -11.78 -2.58
C SER A 28 -4.73 -12.09 -3.29
N GLN A 29 -4.91 -11.50 -4.46
CA GLN A 29 -5.90 -11.91 -5.45
C GLN A 29 -5.18 -12.21 -6.76
N THR A 30 -5.54 -13.33 -7.38
CA THR A 30 -5.05 -13.70 -8.71
C THR A 30 -6.20 -13.65 -9.70
N LYS A 31 -5.94 -13.15 -10.90
CA LYS A 31 -6.82 -13.25 -12.07
C LYS A 31 -5.94 -13.57 -13.27
N GLU A 32 -6.23 -14.70 -13.91
CA GLU A 32 -5.39 -15.26 -14.98
C GLU A 32 -3.94 -15.35 -14.50
N ASP A 33 -2.99 -14.78 -15.24
CA ASP A 33 -1.56 -14.82 -14.96
C ASP A 33 -1.07 -13.62 -14.13
N LEU A 34 -1.97 -12.81 -13.57
CA LEU A 34 -1.63 -11.65 -12.74
C LEU A 34 -2.06 -11.85 -11.29
N LYS A 35 -1.14 -11.57 -10.37
CA LYS A 35 -1.39 -11.56 -8.93
C LYS A 35 -1.17 -10.15 -8.39
N ILE A 36 -2.14 -9.63 -7.65
CA ILE A 36 -1.99 -8.44 -6.82
C ILE A 36 -1.96 -8.85 -5.35
N THR A 37 -1.05 -8.29 -4.57
CA THR A 37 -0.98 -8.52 -3.12
C THR A 37 -0.99 -7.19 -2.40
N LEU A 38 -1.89 -7.01 -1.44
CA LEU A 38 -1.92 -5.86 -0.54
C LEU A 38 -1.26 -6.26 0.78
N TYR A 39 -0.36 -5.41 1.26
CA TYR A 39 0.38 -5.57 2.50
C TYR A 39 0.04 -4.47 3.49
N LEU A 40 -0.13 -4.85 4.74
CA LEU A 40 -0.29 -3.96 5.90
C LEU A 40 0.59 -4.45 7.03
N ASP A 41 1.03 -3.56 7.91
CA ASP A 41 1.78 -3.95 9.11
C ASP A 41 0.90 -4.75 10.09
N LYS A 42 -0.39 -4.38 10.20
CA LYS A 42 -1.38 -5.01 11.07
C LYS A 42 -2.81 -4.71 10.62
N ARG A 43 -3.79 -5.30 11.31
CA ARG A 43 -5.25 -5.10 11.05
C ARG A 43 -5.91 -4.10 12.01
N THR A 44 -5.26 -3.80 13.13
CA THR A 44 -5.81 -2.92 14.17
C THR A 44 -4.81 -1.82 14.47
N TYR A 45 -5.25 -0.57 14.37
CA TYR A 45 -4.45 0.64 14.59
C TYR A 45 -5.11 1.53 15.65
N THR A 46 -4.37 2.42 16.28
CA THR A 46 -4.93 3.58 17.00
C THR A 46 -5.07 4.76 16.04
N SER A 47 -5.91 5.75 16.37
CA SER A 47 -6.11 6.95 15.55
C SER A 47 -4.86 7.85 15.44
N THR A 48 -3.84 7.58 16.26
CA THR A 48 -2.54 8.26 16.24
C THR A 48 -1.49 7.52 15.41
N GLU A 49 -1.78 6.32 14.91
CA GLU A 49 -0.86 5.53 14.11
C GLU A 49 -1.01 5.81 12.62
N VAL A 50 0.13 5.96 11.94
CA VAL A 50 0.18 6.01 10.48
C VAL A 50 0.01 4.60 9.93
N ILE A 51 -0.92 4.45 9.00
CA ILE A 51 -1.12 3.22 8.23
C ILE A 51 -0.26 3.34 6.97
N THR A 52 0.63 2.37 6.72
CA THR A 52 1.52 2.37 5.55
C THR A 52 1.26 1.15 4.65
N PRO A 53 0.15 1.13 3.88
CA PRO A 53 -0.08 0.06 2.93
C PRO A 53 0.92 0.13 1.78
N TYR A 54 1.16 -1.01 1.15
CA TYR A 54 1.70 -1.06 -0.20
C TYR A 54 1.10 -2.26 -0.92
N ALA A 55 1.18 -2.25 -2.25
CA ALA A 55 0.76 -3.36 -3.07
C ALA A 55 1.93 -3.86 -3.93
N GLU A 56 1.90 -5.13 -4.27
CA GLU A 56 2.76 -5.71 -5.28
C GLU A 56 1.93 -6.32 -6.40
N VAL A 57 2.35 -6.10 -7.64
CA VAL A 57 1.80 -6.76 -8.83
C VAL A 57 2.86 -7.69 -9.39
N GLU A 58 2.50 -8.94 -9.60
CA GLU A 58 3.38 -9.98 -10.12
C GLU A 58 2.73 -10.70 -11.30
N TYR A 59 3.50 -10.89 -12.37
CA TYR A 59 3.15 -11.78 -13.46
C TYR A 59 3.64 -13.20 -13.16
N VAL A 60 2.71 -14.15 -13.13
CA VAL A 60 2.96 -15.57 -12.78
C VAL A 60 2.70 -16.51 -13.97
N GLY A 61 2.57 -15.97 -15.17
CA GLY A 61 2.25 -16.71 -16.38
C GLY A 61 3.43 -17.45 -17.01
N LYS A 62 3.22 -17.89 -18.25
CA LYS A 62 4.19 -18.75 -18.95
C LYS A 62 5.36 -17.98 -19.55
N GLU A 63 5.09 -16.84 -20.19
CA GLU A 63 6.08 -16.03 -20.90
C GLU A 63 7.11 -15.41 -19.94
N ASP A 64 8.25 -14.94 -20.45
CA ASP A 64 9.27 -14.31 -19.60
C ASP A 64 8.84 -12.93 -19.08
N LYS A 65 7.99 -12.23 -19.84
CA LYS A 65 7.43 -10.93 -19.49
C LYS A 65 6.15 -10.63 -20.25
N ILE A 66 5.38 -9.69 -19.72
CA ILE A 66 4.23 -9.08 -20.40
C ILE A 66 4.28 -7.55 -20.28
N THR A 67 3.55 -6.88 -21.16
CA THR A 67 3.33 -5.42 -21.08
C THR A 67 1.85 -5.17 -20.83
N LEU A 68 1.55 -4.42 -19.79
CA LEU A 68 0.23 -3.91 -19.49
C LEU A 68 0.13 -2.44 -19.93
N ILE A 69 -1.02 -2.06 -20.46
CA ILE A 69 -1.42 -0.66 -20.69
C ILE A 69 -2.35 -0.28 -19.53
N THR A 70 -2.02 0.76 -18.78
CA THR A 70 -2.73 1.16 -17.55
C THR A 70 -2.76 2.69 -17.39
N GLY A 71 -3.31 3.19 -16.28
CA GLY A 71 -3.26 4.59 -15.90
C GLY A 71 -2.04 4.92 -15.03
N SER A 72 -1.90 6.20 -14.68
CA SER A 72 -1.05 6.71 -13.60
C SER A 72 -1.93 7.20 -12.45
N PRO A 73 -1.76 6.71 -11.22
CA PRO A 73 -0.90 5.58 -10.85
C PRO A 73 -1.43 4.26 -11.45
N SER A 74 -0.53 3.31 -11.74
CA SER A 74 -0.93 2.00 -12.27
C SER A 74 -1.72 1.16 -11.27
N VAL A 75 -1.36 1.26 -9.99
CA VAL A 75 -2.14 0.72 -8.89
C VAL A 75 -2.75 1.88 -8.12
N TYR A 76 -4.08 1.89 -8.03
CA TYR A 76 -4.79 2.83 -7.18
C TYR A 76 -5.03 2.20 -5.80
N PHE A 77 -5.11 3.06 -4.78
CA PHE A 77 -5.53 2.67 -3.45
C PHE A 77 -6.78 3.43 -3.07
N SER A 78 -7.72 2.75 -2.41
CA SER A 78 -8.92 3.40 -1.88
C SER A 78 -9.25 2.95 -0.47
N VAL A 79 -9.92 3.85 0.25
CA VAL A 79 -10.40 3.62 1.63
C VAL A 79 -11.91 3.74 1.62
N THR A 80 -12.60 2.74 2.15
CA THR A 80 -14.06 2.76 2.29
C THR A 80 -14.47 2.50 3.75
N GLY A 81 -15.42 3.28 4.28
CA GLY A 81 -15.93 3.14 5.65
C GLY A 81 -16.02 4.49 6.37
N GLY A 82 -16.96 4.61 7.31
CA GLY A 82 -17.23 5.89 8.00
C GLY A 82 -17.53 7.02 7.01
N LYS A 83 -16.77 8.12 7.09
CA LYS A 83 -16.88 9.28 6.18
C LYS A 83 -16.35 9.03 4.76
N TYR A 84 -15.56 7.97 4.56
CA TYR A 84 -14.95 7.60 3.28
C TYR A 84 -15.87 6.66 2.50
N HIS A 85 -16.92 7.16 1.86
CA HIS A 85 -18.00 6.29 1.35
C HIS A 85 -17.89 5.94 -0.16
N LYS A 86 -16.98 6.56 -0.90
CA LYS A 86 -16.89 6.39 -2.36
C LYS A 86 -15.70 5.59 -2.86
N GLY A 87 -14.71 5.28 -2.01
CA GLY A 87 -13.52 4.54 -2.43
C GLY A 87 -12.85 5.18 -3.64
N GLU A 88 -12.72 6.51 -3.61
CA GLU A 88 -12.30 7.31 -4.76
C GLU A 88 -10.86 7.00 -5.15
N TYR A 89 -10.61 7.13 -6.45
CA TYR A 89 -9.29 7.16 -7.04
C TYR A 89 -9.32 8.11 -8.24
N ALA A 90 -8.15 8.64 -8.59
CA ALA A 90 -7.98 9.48 -9.77
C ALA A 90 -6.92 8.84 -10.66
N ILE A 91 -7.14 8.88 -11.97
CA ILE A 91 -6.14 8.56 -12.98
C ILE A 91 -5.69 9.89 -13.58
N GLU A 92 -4.40 10.19 -13.43
CA GLU A 92 -3.77 11.42 -13.91
C GLU A 92 -3.43 11.31 -15.40
N ASP A 93 -2.77 10.20 -15.77
CA ASP A 93 -2.36 9.91 -17.14
C ASP A 93 -2.90 8.56 -17.58
N MET A 94 -3.19 8.44 -18.88
CA MET A 94 -3.66 7.20 -19.51
C MET A 94 -2.56 6.59 -20.38
N ALA A 95 -2.69 5.30 -20.66
CA ALA A 95 -1.81 4.54 -21.56
C ALA A 95 -0.35 4.43 -21.09
N ILE A 96 -0.14 4.34 -19.78
CA ILE A 96 1.13 3.98 -19.17
C ILE A 96 1.46 2.52 -19.51
N MET A 97 2.67 2.25 -20.00
CA MET A 97 3.15 0.90 -20.23
C MET A 97 3.87 0.37 -18.98
N LEU A 98 3.32 -0.67 -18.37
CA LEU A 98 3.91 -1.37 -17.24
C LEU A 98 4.44 -2.73 -17.73
N GLU A 99 5.76 -2.86 -17.81
CA GLU A 99 6.40 -4.15 -18.11
C GLU A 99 6.55 -4.96 -16.82
N LEU A 100 6.02 -6.19 -16.82
CA LEU A 100 6.15 -7.14 -15.71
C LEU A 100 6.98 -8.33 -16.15
N LYS A 101 8.09 -8.57 -15.45
CA LYS A 101 8.89 -9.78 -15.60
C LYS A 101 8.28 -10.90 -14.78
N LYS A 102 8.32 -12.12 -15.32
CA LYS A 102 7.82 -13.32 -14.64
C LYS A 102 8.44 -13.46 -13.26
N ASN A 103 7.60 -13.74 -12.27
CA ASN A 103 7.96 -13.98 -10.88
C ASN A 103 8.81 -12.87 -10.23
N THR A 104 8.69 -11.63 -10.74
CA THR A 104 9.37 -10.44 -10.22
C THR A 104 8.32 -9.42 -9.82
N PRO A 105 7.88 -9.39 -8.55
CA PRO A 105 6.87 -8.45 -8.10
C PRO A 105 7.34 -7.00 -8.25
N VAL A 106 6.47 -6.13 -8.75
CA VAL A 106 6.68 -4.68 -8.79
C VAL A 106 5.87 -4.06 -7.66
N ARG A 107 6.54 -3.30 -6.81
CA ARG A 107 5.94 -2.64 -5.64
C ARG A 107 5.38 -1.26 -5.99
N PHE A 108 4.21 -0.97 -5.43
CA PHE A 108 3.53 0.32 -5.48
C PHE A 108 3.23 0.77 -4.05
N ASP A 109 3.79 1.90 -3.65
CA ASP A 109 3.51 2.48 -2.33
C ASP A 109 2.16 3.18 -2.31
N PHE A 110 1.50 3.17 -1.15
CA PHE A 110 0.25 3.90 -0.98
C PHE A 110 0.43 5.39 -1.24
N SER A 111 -0.48 5.94 -2.03
CA SER A 111 -0.70 7.36 -2.16
C SER A 111 -2.20 7.63 -2.15
N LYS A 112 -2.60 8.74 -1.52
CA LYS A 112 -4.00 9.19 -1.58
C LYS A 112 -4.28 9.61 -3.03
N SER A 113 -5.37 9.10 -3.58
CA SER A 113 -5.86 9.48 -4.90
C SER A 113 -7.37 9.67 -4.82
N GLY A 114 -7.94 10.44 -5.76
CA GLY A 114 -9.36 10.79 -5.77
C GLY A 114 -9.56 12.27 -6.04
N GLY A 115 -10.80 12.73 -5.90
CA GLY A 115 -11.16 14.12 -6.18
C GLY A 115 -12.52 14.44 -5.59
N PHE A 116 -12.65 15.64 -5.03
CA PHE A 116 -13.86 16.08 -4.35
C PHE A 116 -14.40 17.35 -5.01
N GLU A 117 -15.71 17.55 -4.90
CA GLU A 117 -16.35 18.80 -5.31
C GLU A 117 -16.06 19.88 -4.27
N THR A 118 -15.41 20.96 -4.70
CA THR A 118 -15.01 22.08 -3.82
C THR A 118 -16.19 22.81 -3.18
N ASN A 119 -17.38 22.72 -3.78
CA ASN A 119 -18.61 23.33 -3.27
C ASN A 119 -19.46 22.35 -2.44
N SER A 120 -18.99 21.13 -2.19
CA SER A 120 -19.72 20.16 -1.38
C SER A 120 -19.64 20.50 0.12
N PRO A 121 -20.66 20.14 0.93
CA PRO A 121 -20.59 20.29 2.39
C PRO A 121 -19.39 19.60 3.04
N ASP A 122 -18.87 18.55 2.40
CA ASP A 122 -17.74 17.75 2.89
C ASP A 122 -16.38 18.28 2.38
N ALA A 123 -16.33 19.33 1.57
CA ALA A 123 -15.09 19.86 0.99
C ALA A 123 -13.99 20.16 2.04
N PRO A 124 -14.29 20.80 3.20
CA PRO A 124 -13.26 21.06 4.21
C PRO A 124 -12.62 19.77 4.78
N PHE A 125 -13.40 18.69 4.86
CA PHE A 125 -12.87 17.40 5.29
C PHE A 125 -11.90 16.83 4.24
N TRP A 126 -12.30 16.83 2.97
CA TRP A 126 -11.47 16.30 1.89
C TRP A 126 -10.20 17.13 1.67
N GLU A 127 -10.28 18.46 1.76
CA GLU A 127 -9.11 19.34 1.73
C GLU A 127 -8.08 18.96 2.81
N ALA A 128 -8.53 18.82 4.07
CA ALA A 128 -7.66 18.39 5.16
C ALA A 128 -7.10 16.98 4.95
N TYR A 129 -7.93 16.05 4.46
CA TYR A 129 -7.54 14.67 4.20
C TYR A 129 -6.44 14.58 3.13
N TYR A 130 -6.60 15.28 2.00
CA TYR A 130 -5.61 15.27 0.91
C TYR A 130 -4.36 16.12 1.22
N ALA A 131 -4.46 17.13 2.09
CA ALA A 131 -3.30 17.90 2.55
C ALA A 131 -2.34 17.07 3.43
N GLN A 132 -2.86 16.10 4.18
CA GLN A 132 -2.04 15.17 4.95
C GLN A 132 -1.54 14.02 4.04
N LYS A 133 -0.22 13.86 3.88
CA LYS A 133 0.33 12.76 3.06
C LYS A 133 0.09 11.39 3.68
N GLU A 134 0.20 11.30 5.00
CA GLU A 134 0.07 10.07 5.77
C GLU A 134 -1.39 9.61 5.83
N LEU A 135 -1.60 8.29 5.79
CA LEU A 135 -2.91 7.70 6.03
C LEU A 135 -3.11 7.53 7.53
N MET A 136 -3.82 8.48 8.14
CA MET A 136 -4.35 8.39 9.48
C MET A 136 -5.86 8.46 9.40
N LEU A 137 -6.53 7.61 10.17
CA LEU A 137 -7.98 7.48 10.13
C LEU A 137 -8.55 7.71 11.53
N GLU A 138 -9.77 8.25 11.58
CA GLU A 138 -10.53 8.32 12.81
C GLU A 138 -10.93 6.92 13.30
N PRO A 139 -11.26 6.74 14.58
CA PRO A 139 -11.76 5.46 15.08
C PRO A 139 -12.95 4.94 14.25
N GLY A 140 -12.89 3.68 13.83
CA GLY A 140 -13.87 3.07 12.93
C GLY A 140 -13.37 1.79 12.27
N THR A 141 -14.20 1.22 11.40
CA THR A 141 -13.84 0.06 10.57
C THR A 141 -13.79 0.51 9.12
N TYR A 142 -12.73 0.11 8.42
CA TYR A 142 -12.48 0.51 7.04
C TYR A 142 -12.04 -0.67 6.19
N ASP A 143 -12.36 -0.61 4.91
CA ASP A 143 -11.79 -1.45 3.87
C ASP A 143 -10.71 -0.67 3.13
N LEU A 144 -9.50 -1.23 3.12
CA LEU A 144 -8.40 -0.78 2.25
C LEU A 144 -8.38 -1.65 1.00
N GLU A 145 -8.45 -1.02 -0.17
CA GLU A 145 -8.38 -1.71 -1.46
C GLU A 145 -7.15 -1.25 -2.22
N ALA A 146 -6.47 -2.19 -2.88
CA ALA A 146 -5.53 -1.92 -3.96
C ALA A 146 -6.11 -2.51 -5.25
N GLY A 147 -6.09 -1.73 -6.33
CA GLY A 147 -6.65 -2.14 -7.60
C GLY A 147 -5.79 -1.73 -8.79
N LEU A 148 -5.81 -2.56 -9.82
CA LEU A 148 -5.14 -2.39 -11.10
C LEU A 148 -6.20 -2.45 -12.20
N ILE A 149 -6.34 -1.36 -12.94
CA ILE A 149 -7.09 -1.32 -14.20
C ILE A 149 -6.07 -1.41 -15.32
N TYR A 150 -6.16 -2.44 -16.14
CA TYR A 150 -5.15 -2.73 -17.13
C TYR A 150 -5.74 -3.35 -18.39
N ARG A 151 -5.01 -3.23 -19.48
CA ARG A 151 -5.23 -3.98 -20.71
C ARG A 151 -3.93 -4.65 -21.10
N LEU A 152 -3.98 -5.94 -21.39
CA LEU A 152 -2.80 -6.63 -21.93
C LEU A 152 -2.48 -6.05 -23.31
N GLN A 153 -1.20 -5.82 -23.60
CA GLN A 153 -0.80 -5.31 -24.91
C GLN A 153 -1.27 -6.26 -26.03
N GLY A 154 -2.02 -5.72 -26.99
CA GLY A 154 -2.63 -6.49 -28.08
C GLY A 154 -4.09 -6.87 -27.83
N GLU A 155 -4.58 -6.76 -26.60
CA GLU A 155 -5.98 -7.00 -26.27
C GLU A 155 -6.83 -5.73 -26.41
N PRO A 156 -8.13 -5.86 -26.74
CA PRO A 156 -9.01 -4.71 -26.97
C PRO A 156 -9.70 -4.20 -25.71
N GLN A 157 -9.76 -4.98 -24.62
CA GLN A 157 -10.58 -4.67 -23.45
C GLN A 157 -9.75 -4.44 -22.19
N ASP A 158 -10.17 -3.45 -21.40
CA ASP A 158 -9.64 -3.23 -20.05
C ASP A 158 -10.19 -4.28 -19.07
N THR A 159 -9.39 -4.59 -18.07
CA THR A 159 -9.67 -5.55 -17.01
C THR A 159 -9.33 -4.94 -15.66
N THR A 160 -10.13 -5.25 -14.65
CA THR A 160 -9.82 -4.90 -13.26
C THR A 160 -9.39 -6.13 -12.47
N LEU A 161 -8.31 -5.97 -11.71
CA LEU A 161 -7.85 -6.89 -10.66
C LEU A 161 -7.71 -6.08 -9.37
N LYS A 162 -8.34 -6.55 -8.28
CA LYS A 162 -8.33 -5.84 -6.99
C LYS A 162 -8.26 -6.79 -5.82
N VAL A 163 -7.70 -6.30 -4.72
CA VAL A 163 -7.65 -6.99 -3.44
C VAL A 163 -8.02 -6.03 -2.32
N LYS A 164 -8.77 -6.52 -1.33
CA LYS A 164 -9.35 -5.70 -0.29
C LYS A 164 -9.13 -6.31 1.08
N MET A 165 -8.78 -5.47 2.05
CA MET A 165 -8.44 -5.85 3.41
C MET A 165 -9.15 -4.93 4.40
N SER A 166 -9.99 -5.50 5.25
CA SER A 166 -10.60 -4.73 6.35
C SER A 166 -9.58 -4.47 7.47
N ILE A 167 -9.69 -3.29 8.07
CA ILE A 167 -8.93 -2.82 9.23
C ILE A 167 -9.87 -2.18 10.25
N THR A 168 -9.42 -2.12 11.50
CA THR A 168 -10.09 -1.41 12.58
C THR A 168 -9.15 -0.35 13.14
N VAL A 169 -9.70 0.83 13.42
CA VAL A 169 -9.01 1.93 14.10
C VAL A 169 -9.71 2.20 15.43
N THR A 170 -8.95 2.20 16.51
CA THR A 170 -9.41 2.50 17.85
C THR A 170 -8.97 3.90 18.28
N LYS A 171 -9.52 4.37 19.40
CA LYS A 171 -8.97 5.53 20.10
C LYS A 171 -7.56 5.26 20.59
#